data_AF-A0A0H3GJT1-F1
#
_entry.id   AF-A0A0H3GJT1-F1
#
_cell.length_a   1.000
_cell.length_b   1.000
_cell.length_c   1.000
_cell.angle_alpha   90.00
_cell.angle_beta   90.00
_cell.angle_gamma   90.00
#
_symmetry.space_group_name_H-M   'P 1'
#
loop_
_entity.id
_entity.type
_entity.pdbx_description
1 polymer ?
#
loop_
_entity_poly.entity_id
_entity_poly.type
_entity_poly.pdbx_seq_one_letter_code
_entity_poly.pdbx_strand_id
1 'polypeptide(L)'
;MDNCLAQLQMYDYLLKKYRNKEVFPDTRMIVEIDGKLWTGDFLQLDDCHIIEIDWEDTRFTRIERTKDAINDEFNEKVTNSNVNVSENRIDSKIGSLKNIEILYQEIGNFVRQVESSTTTLKPLLYNAYCLDTRVKLPFLDLSKKEIILVSLTN
;
A
#
# COMPACT_ATOMS: atom_id res chain seq x y z
N MET A 1 7.24 9.33 12.65
CA MET A 1 5.79 9.53 12.45
C MET A 1 5.27 8.16 12.14
N ASP A 2 4.62 7.55 13.11
CA ASP A 2 4.32 6.13 13.08
C ASP A 2 3.09 5.98 12.19
N ASN A 3 3.21 5.19 11.12
CA ASN A 3 2.10 5.00 10.21
C ASN A 3 1.24 3.86 10.74
N CYS A 4 -0.07 4.06 10.80
CA CYS A 4 -0.95 2.94 11.09
C CYS A 4 -0.98 1.99 9.88
N LEU A 5 -1.26 0.70 10.14
CA LEU A 5 -1.30 -0.32 9.09
C LEU A 5 -2.22 0.04 7.92
N ALA A 6 -3.39 0.63 8.21
CA ALA A 6 -4.35 1.04 7.19
C ALA A 6 -3.71 2.05 6.22
N GLN A 7 -2.97 3.04 6.72
CA GLN A 7 -2.28 4.04 5.90
C GLN A 7 -1.20 3.41 5.00
N LEU A 8 -0.45 2.44 5.51
CA LEU A 8 0.53 1.70 4.71
C LEU A 8 -0.14 0.89 3.59
N GLN A 9 -1.29 0.27 3.88
CA GLN A 9 -2.08 -0.43 2.87
C GLN A 9 -2.66 0.52 1.82
N MET A 10 -3.19 1.69 2.23
CA MET A 10 -3.65 2.74 1.29
C MET A 10 -2.51 3.20 0.38
N TYR A 11 -1.33 3.44 0.97
CA TYR A 11 -0.14 3.86 0.24
C TYR A 11 0.25 2.80 -0.80
N ASP A 12 0.34 1.53 -0.39
CA ASP A 12 0.68 0.42 -1.29
C ASP A 12 -0.34 0.29 -2.43
N TYR A 13 -1.63 0.47 -2.14
CA TYR A 13 -2.68 0.46 -3.15
C TYR A 13 -2.47 1.54 -4.21
N LEU A 14 -2.28 2.79 -3.80
CA LEU A 14 -2.08 3.91 -4.73
C LEU A 14 -0.79 3.74 -5.54
N LEU A 15 0.28 3.30 -4.88
CA LEU A 15 1.56 3.04 -5.52
C LEU A 15 1.45 1.95 -6.58
N LYS A 16 0.72 0.86 -6.32
CA LYS A 16 0.56 -0.24 -7.29
C LYS A 16 -0.43 0.09 -8.41
N LYS A 17 -1.51 0.79 -8.08
CA LYS A 17 -2.58 1.07 -9.05
C LYS A 17 -2.24 2.23 -9.98
N TYR A 18 -1.66 3.32 -9.45
CA TYR A 18 -1.60 4.60 -10.17
C TYR A 18 -0.20 5.09 -10.51
N ARG A 19 0.90 4.48 -10.00
CA ARG A 19 2.25 4.91 -10.37
C ARG A 19 2.47 4.84 -11.88
N ASN A 20 3.33 5.71 -12.38
CA ASN A 20 3.83 5.58 -13.74
C ASN A 20 4.67 4.30 -13.88
N LYS A 21 4.10 3.23 -14.45
CA LYS A 21 4.78 1.93 -14.57
C LYS A 21 5.94 1.92 -15.58
N GLU A 22 5.99 2.88 -16.49
CA GLU A 22 7.11 3.02 -17.43
C GLU A 22 8.35 3.58 -16.73
N VAL A 23 8.15 4.48 -15.77
CA VAL A 23 9.24 5.12 -15.00
C VAL A 23 9.55 4.33 -13.72
N PHE A 24 8.54 3.75 -13.08
CA PHE A 24 8.60 3.09 -11.78
C PHE A 24 8.01 1.66 -11.85
N PRO A 25 8.61 0.73 -12.61
CA PRO A 25 8.00 -0.58 -12.87
C PRO A 25 7.86 -1.42 -11.59
N ASP A 26 8.89 -1.43 -10.74
CA ASP A 26 9.01 -2.33 -9.58
C ASP A 26 9.10 -1.60 -8.24
N THR A 27 8.80 -0.30 -8.21
CA THR A 27 8.87 0.51 -7.00
C THR A 27 7.95 -0.02 -5.89
N ARG A 28 8.53 -0.19 -4.70
CA ARG A 28 7.89 -0.65 -3.46
C ARG A 28 8.24 0.27 -2.31
N MET A 29 7.49 0.17 -1.23
CA MET A 29 7.83 0.85 0.01
C MET A 29 9.03 0.19 0.70
N ILE A 30 9.84 1.01 1.36
CA ILE A 30 10.83 0.60 2.34
C ILE A 30 10.32 1.07 3.71
N VAL A 31 10.18 0.13 4.64
CA VAL A 31 9.70 0.38 5.99
C VAL A 31 10.72 -0.05 7.03
N GLU A 32 10.76 0.62 8.17
CA GLU A 32 11.49 0.19 9.34
C GLU A 32 10.55 -0.58 10.27
N ILE A 33 10.98 -1.79 10.68
CA ILE A 33 10.29 -2.68 11.62
C ILE A 33 11.35 -3.28 12.55
N ASP A 34 11.20 -3.10 13.86
CA ASP A 34 12.13 -3.61 14.88
C ASP A 34 13.59 -3.19 14.62
N GLY A 35 13.80 -1.94 14.17
CA GLY A 35 15.11 -1.36 13.86
C GLY A 35 15.79 -1.93 12.60
N LYS A 36 15.05 -2.65 11.76
CA LYS A 36 15.53 -3.21 10.49
C LYS A 36 14.71 -2.67 9.32
N LEU A 37 15.37 -2.52 8.17
CA LEU A 37 14.72 -2.10 6.95
C LEU A 37 14.15 -3.29 6.18
N TRP A 38 12.89 -3.17 5.77
CA TRP A 38 12.13 -4.18 5.05
C TRP A 38 11.47 -3.58 3.82
N THR A 39 11.31 -4.41 2.79
CA THR A 39 10.44 -4.13 1.65
C THR A 39 9.56 -5.35 1.38
N GLY A 40 8.45 -5.15 0.67
CA GLY A 40 7.49 -6.19 0.37
C GLY A 40 6.17 -5.59 -0.09
N ASP A 41 5.13 -6.41 -0.02
CA ASP A 41 3.78 -6.09 -0.46
C ASP A 41 2.85 -6.06 0.76
N PHE A 42 2.24 -4.91 1.07
CA PHE A 42 1.20 -4.84 2.11
C PHE A 42 -0.14 -5.33 1.59
N LEU A 43 -0.34 -5.26 0.27
CA LEU A 43 -1.49 -5.77 -0.46
C LEU A 43 -1.04 -6.64 -1.64
N GLN A 44 -1.67 -7.79 -1.80
CA GLN A 44 -1.63 -8.50 -3.08
C GLN A 44 -2.75 -7.94 -3.96
N LEU A 45 -2.39 -7.38 -5.11
CA LEU A 45 -3.36 -6.79 -6.04
C LEU A 45 -3.40 -7.58 -7.34
N ASP A 46 -4.62 -7.86 -7.79
CA ASP A 46 -4.92 -8.34 -9.13
C ASP A 46 -5.87 -7.36 -9.82
N ASP A 47 -5.33 -6.55 -10.72
CA ASP A 47 -5.93 -5.36 -11.29
C ASP A 47 -6.49 -4.36 -10.25
N CYS A 48 -7.76 -4.46 -9.87
CA CYS A 48 -8.42 -3.62 -8.86
C CYS A 48 -8.84 -4.39 -7.60
N HIS A 49 -8.65 -5.71 -7.58
CA HIS A 49 -9.04 -6.58 -6.48
C HIS A 49 -7.87 -6.82 -5.55
N ILE A 50 -8.13 -6.70 -4.25
CA ILE A 50 -7.22 -7.09 -3.18
C ILE A 50 -7.42 -8.56 -2.93
N ILE A 51 -6.34 -9.32 -3.03
CA ILE A 51 -6.34 -10.76 -2.91
C ILE A 51 -5.91 -11.14 -1.50
N GLU A 52 -6.76 -11.91 -0.82
CA GLU A 52 -6.43 -12.57 0.43
C GLU A 52 -6.72 -14.07 0.32
N ILE A 53 -6.05 -14.87 1.13
CA ILE A 53 -6.40 -16.28 1.33
C ILE A 53 -7.22 -16.37 2.59
N ASP A 54 -8.43 -16.92 2.55
CA ASP A 54 -9.18 -17.25 3.76
C ASP A 54 -8.47 -18.37 4.52
N TRP A 55 -8.19 -18.18 5.81
CA TRP A 55 -7.54 -19.22 6.63
C TRP A 55 -8.55 -19.93 7.54
N GLU A 56 -9.75 -19.37 7.68
CA GLU A 56 -10.83 -19.93 8.48
C GLU A 56 -11.66 -20.92 7.64
N ASP A 57 -11.68 -20.74 6.32
CA ASP A 57 -12.19 -21.75 5.40
C ASP A 57 -11.20 -22.90 5.24
N THR A 58 -11.66 -24.13 5.53
CA THR A 58 -10.93 -25.39 5.30
C THR A 58 -10.40 -25.59 3.88
N ARG A 59 -10.94 -24.86 2.90
CA ARG A 59 -10.53 -24.91 1.48
C ARG A 59 -9.47 -23.87 1.11
N PHE A 60 -9.09 -23.01 2.05
CA PHE A 60 -8.14 -21.92 1.85
C PHE A 60 -8.46 -21.06 0.63
N THR A 61 -9.73 -20.68 0.52
CA THR A 61 -10.28 -20.04 -0.68
C THR A 61 -9.65 -18.65 -0.90
N ARG A 62 -9.33 -18.34 -2.15
CA ARG A 62 -8.93 -17.00 -2.58
C ARG A 62 -10.14 -16.07 -2.46
N ILE A 63 -10.03 -15.04 -1.61
CA ILE A 63 -11.03 -13.98 -1.47
C ILE A 63 -10.56 -12.76 -2.26
N GLU A 64 -11.47 -12.21 -3.06
CA GLU A 64 -11.30 -10.94 -3.74
C GLU A 64 -12.05 -9.87 -2.96
N ARG A 65 -11.32 -8.86 -2.49
CA ARG A 65 -11.87 -7.70 -1.79
C ARG A 65 -11.68 -6.44 -2.61
N THR A 66 -12.52 -5.46 -2.36
CA THR A 66 -12.45 -4.13 -2.97
C THR A 66 -11.79 -3.12 -2.03
N LYS A 67 -11.55 -1.90 -2.53
CA LYS A 67 -10.76 -0.87 -1.83
C LYS A 67 -11.37 -0.38 -0.51
N ASP A 68 -12.67 -0.54 -0.32
CA ASP A 68 -13.41 -0.33 0.94
C ASP A 68 -12.89 -1.23 2.07
N ALA A 69 -12.43 -2.44 1.76
CA ALA A 69 -11.85 -3.33 2.77
C ALA A 69 -10.56 -2.74 3.39
N ILE A 70 -9.80 -1.93 2.64
CA ILE A 70 -8.67 -1.16 3.19
C ILE A 70 -9.22 -0.15 4.20
N ASN A 71 -10.15 0.70 3.76
CA ASN A 71 -10.77 1.74 4.57
C ASN A 71 -11.89 2.45 3.77
N ASP A 72 -13.05 2.65 4.37
CA ASP A 72 -14.21 3.26 3.72
C ASP A 72 -13.99 4.72 3.33
N GLU A 73 -13.35 5.51 4.20
CA GLU A 73 -13.06 6.93 3.94
C GLU A 73 -12.05 7.07 2.79
N PHE A 74 -11.02 6.22 2.77
CA PHE A 74 -10.09 6.15 1.65
C PHE A 74 -10.80 5.79 0.33
N ASN A 75 -11.68 4.79 0.37
CA ASN A 75 -12.48 4.37 -0.79
C ASN A 75 -13.32 5.53 -1.35
N GLU A 76 -13.97 6.30 -0.48
CA GLU A 76 -14.74 7.49 -0.86
C GLU A 76 -13.83 8.57 -1.47
N LYS A 77 -12.72 8.93 -0.83
CA LYS A 77 -11.80 9.97 -1.33
C LYS A 77 -11.22 9.62 -2.71
N VAL A 78 -10.82 8.37 -2.92
CA VAL A 78 -10.32 7.92 -4.23
C VAL A 78 -11.42 7.99 -5.28
N THR A 79 -12.64 7.55 -4.94
CA THR A 79 -13.80 7.61 -5.84
C THR A 79 -14.11 9.06 -6.22
N ASN A 80 -14.23 9.95 -5.24
CA ASN A 80 -14.54 11.37 -5.44
C ASN A 80 -13.44 12.08 -6.25
N SER A 81 -12.17 11.77 -5.98
CA SER A 81 -11.04 12.33 -6.74
C SER A 81 -11.10 11.91 -8.21
N ASN A 82 -11.44 10.66 -8.51
CA ASN A 82 -11.48 10.14 -9.88
C ASN A 82 -12.73 10.54 -10.68
N VAL A 83 -13.85 10.82 -10.00
CA VAL A 83 -15.10 11.28 -10.64
C VAL A 83 -15.03 12.76 -11.03
N ASN A 84 -14.18 13.55 -10.37
CA ASN A 84 -13.98 14.95 -10.74
C ASN A 84 -13.35 15.05 -12.14
N VAL A 85 -14.06 15.71 -13.08
CA VAL A 85 -13.66 15.92 -14.48
C VAL A 85 -12.51 16.94 -14.64
N SER A 86 -11.82 17.28 -13.54
CA SER A 86 -10.71 18.22 -13.53
C SER A 86 -9.37 17.51 -13.62
N GLU A 87 -8.31 18.27 -13.91
CA GLU A 87 -6.90 17.80 -13.95
C GLU A 87 -6.39 17.25 -12.60
N ASN A 88 -7.20 17.35 -11.52
CA ASN A 88 -6.84 16.94 -10.18
C ASN A 88 -7.21 15.49 -9.83
N ARG A 89 -7.55 14.65 -10.82
CA ARG A 89 -7.77 13.22 -10.57
C ARG A 89 -6.50 12.59 -10.03
N ILE A 90 -6.62 11.85 -8.94
CA ILE A 90 -5.48 11.22 -8.28
C ILE A 90 -4.76 10.24 -9.20
N ASP A 91 -5.49 9.50 -10.04
CA ASP A 91 -4.91 8.55 -10.98
C ASP A 91 -4.03 9.25 -12.03
N SER A 92 -4.54 10.32 -12.66
CA SER A 92 -3.78 11.16 -13.59
C SER A 92 -2.59 11.85 -12.91
N LYS A 93 -2.81 12.40 -11.71
CA LYS A 93 -1.76 13.11 -10.97
C LYS A 93 -0.60 12.17 -10.66
N ILE A 94 -0.85 11.04 -10.00
CA ILE A 94 0.19 10.06 -9.64
C ILE A 94 0.81 9.44 -10.91
N GLY A 95 0.00 9.10 -11.91
CA GLY A 95 0.47 8.47 -13.15
C GLY A 95 1.36 9.38 -14.02
N SER A 96 1.25 10.69 -13.85
CA SER A 96 2.09 11.67 -14.56
C SER A 96 3.47 11.90 -13.93
N LEU A 97 3.67 11.48 -12.68
CA LEU A 97 4.91 11.75 -11.93
C LEU A 97 6.08 10.97 -12.49
N LYS A 98 7.23 11.65 -12.58
CA LYS A 98 8.50 11.07 -13.06
C LYS A 98 9.65 11.18 -12.05
N ASN A 99 9.42 11.82 -10.91
CA ASN A 99 10.39 11.94 -9.83
C ASN A 99 9.91 11.14 -8.60
N ILE A 100 10.77 10.27 -8.09
CA ILE A 100 10.41 9.33 -7.02
C ILE A 100 10.17 10.01 -5.67
N GLU A 101 10.87 11.11 -5.37
CA GLU A 101 10.64 11.88 -4.15
C GLU A 101 9.29 12.60 -4.19
N ILE A 102 8.93 13.14 -5.35
CA ILE A 102 7.60 13.75 -5.55
C ILE A 102 6.52 12.67 -5.46
N LEU A 103 6.71 11.50 -6.08
CA LEU A 103 5.81 10.36 -5.95
C LEU A 103 5.61 9.98 -4.48
N TYR A 104 6.71 9.92 -3.72
CA TYR A 104 6.67 9.60 -2.31
C TYR A 104 5.83 10.60 -1.50
N GLN A 105 6.10 11.89 -1.69
CA GLN A 105 5.38 12.95 -0.98
C GLN A 105 3.91 13.02 -1.40
N GLU A 106 3.59 12.84 -2.67
CA GLU A 106 2.22 12.97 -3.18
C GLU A 106 1.31 11.86 -2.68
N ILE A 107 1.75 10.61 -2.70
CA ILE A 107 0.99 9.50 -2.12
C ILE A 107 0.85 9.70 -0.61
N GLY A 108 1.94 10.05 0.08
CA GLY A 108 1.91 10.31 1.52
C GLY A 108 0.97 11.46 1.91
N ASN A 109 0.91 12.53 1.11
CA ASN A 109 0.01 13.65 1.31
C ASN A 109 -1.45 13.24 1.17
N PHE A 110 -1.78 12.42 0.18
CA PHE A 110 -3.15 11.93 0.00
C PHE A 110 -3.57 11.01 1.15
N VAL A 111 -2.72 10.06 1.53
CA VAL A 111 -3.00 9.11 2.62
C VAL A 111 -3.19 9.84 3.95
N ARG A 112 -2.42 10.90 4.22
CA ARG A 112 -2.56 11.75 5.42
C ARG A 112 -3.88 12.51 5.50
N GLN A 113 -4.63 12.63 4.41
CA GLN A 113 -5.97 13.23 4.43
C GLN A 113 -7.04 12.26 4.93
N VAL A 114 -6.74 10.97 5.07
CA VAL A 114 -7.65 9.96 5.63
C VAL A 114 -7.46 9.95 7.15
N GLU A 115 -8.50 10.31 7.89
CA GLU A 115 -8.46 10.39 9.35
C GLU A 115 -8.60 9.00 9.98
N SER A 116 -9.37 8.12 9.35
CA SER A 116 -9.58 6.76 9.82
C SER A 116 -8.31 5.91 9.68
N SER A 117 -7.93 5.27 10.79
CA SER A 117 -6.75 4.38 10.89
C SER A 117 -7.10 2.89 10.90
N THR A 118 -8.37 2.54 10.70
CA THR A 118 -8.85 1.16 10.72
C THR A 118 -8.76 0.51 9.34
N THR A 119 -8.57 -0.80 9.33
CA THR A 119 -8.59 -1.66 8.15
C THR A 119 -9.18 -3.01 8.52
N THR A 120 -9.85 -3.66 7.57
CA THR A 120 -10.35 -5.03 7.74
C THR A 120 -9.42 -6.08 7.15
N LEU A 121 -8.34 -5.63 6.50
CA LEU A 121 -7.37 -6.49 5.84
C LEU A 121 -6.36 -7.08 6.82
N LYS A 122 -5.75 -8.19 6.40
CA LYS A 122 -4.77 -8.89 7.20
C LYS A 122 -3.51 -8.03 7.46
N PRO A 123 -2.96 -8.06 8.67
CA PRO A 123 -1.75 -7.32 9.04
C PRO A 123 -0.49 -8.04 8.56
N LEU A 124 -0.30 -8.15 7.26
CA LEU A 124 0.81 -8.91 6.66
C LEU A 124 1.64 -8.05 5.71
N LEU A 125 2.95 -8.28 5.74
CA LEU A 125 3.86 -7.89 4.67
C LEU A 125 4.22 -9.15 3.87
N TYR A 126 3.63 -9.31 2.70
CA TYR A 126 3.93 -10.41 1.79
C TYR A 126 5.26 -10.19 1.07
N ASN A 127 5.90 -11.28 0.64
CA ASN A 127 7.19 -11.25 -0.04
C ASN A 127 8.26 -10.44 0.71
N ALA A 128 8.19 -10.44 2.05
CA ALA A 128 9.00 -9.59 2.89
C ALA A 128 10.49 -9.88 2.68
N TYR A 129 11.25 -8.83 2.44
CA TYR A 129 12.69 -8.90 2.22
C TYR A 129 13.39 -7.90 3.13
N CYS A 130 14.26 -8.40 4.00
CA CYS A 130 15.06 -7.56 4.90
C CYS A 130 16.28 -7.04 4.14
N LEU A 131 16.42 -5.72 4.05
CA LEU A 131 17.52 -5.09 3.33
C LEU A 131 18.86 -5.25 4.07
N ASP A 132 18.84 -5.27 5.40
CA ASP A 132 20.05 -5.37 6.21
C ASP A 132 20.67 -6.77 6.18
N THR A 133 19.81 -7.80 6.29
CA THR A 133 20.25 -9.21 6.43
C THR A 133 20.08 -10.04 5.16
N ARG A 134 19.42 -9.49 4.14
CA ARG A 134 19.07 -10.17 2.88
C ARG A 134 18.21 -11.43 3.06
N VAL A 135 17.50 -11.53 4.18
CA VAL A 135 16.55 -12.61 4.44
C VAL A 135 15.26 -12.35 3.67
N LYS A 136 14.75 -13.38 2.99
CA LYS A 136 13.44 -13.37 2.33
C LYS A 136 12.47 -14.26 3.09
N LEU A 137 11.31 -13.71 3.44
CA LEU A 137 10.20 -14.40 4.06
C LEU A 137 9.00 -14.42 3.10
N PRO A 138 8.21 -15.51 3.05
CA PRO A 138 6.97 -15.53 2.27
C PRO A 138 5.99 -14.45 2.74
N PHE A 139 5.91 -14.24 4.06
CA PHE A 139 5.18 -13.16 4.70
C PHE A 139 5.80 -12.84 6.05
N LEU A 140 5.51 -11.65 6.56
CA LEU A 140 5.83 -11.20 7.91
C LEU A 140 4.54 -10.71 8.57
N ASP A 141 4.25 -11.23 9.77
CA ASP A 141 3.14 -10.73 10.59
C ASP A 141 3.51 -9.38 11.19
N LEU A 142 2.63 -8.40 10.96
CA LEU A 142 2.75 -7.02 11.38
C LEU A 142 1.89 -6.71 12.60
N SER A 143 1.15 -7.69 13.11
CA SER A 143 0.31 -7.53 14.30
C SER A 143 1.14 -7.01 15.47
N LYS A 144 0.71 -5.87 16.03
CA LYS A 144 1.34 -5.21 17.19
C LYS A 144 2.79 -4.73 16.94
N LYS A 145 3.19 -4.57 15.68
CA LYS A 145 4.48 -3.97 15.33
C LYS A 145 4.33 -2.48 15.07
N GLU A 146 5.34 -1.73 15.48
CA GLU A 146 5.53 -0.36 15.03
C GLU A 146 6.17 -0.37 13.64
N ILE A 147 5.63 0.42 12.72
CA ILE A 147 6.07 0.44 11.33
C ILE A 147 6.19 1.88 10.87
N ILE A 148 7.39 2.21 10.38
CA ILE A 148 7.69 3.55 9.89
C ILE A 148 7.98 3.43 8.40
N LEU A 149 7.23 4.16 7.56
CA LEU A 149 7.57 4.31 6.15
C LEU A 149 8.81 5.21 6.03
N VAL A 150 9.86 4.71 5.39
CA VAL A 150 11.16 5.37 5.28
C VAL A 150 11.42 5.91 3.89
N SER A 151 11.13 5.12 2.84
CA SER A 151 11.47 5.48 1.47
C SER A 151 10.73 4.61 0.44
N LEU A 152 11.06 4.79 -0.84
CA LEU A 152 10.68 3.93 -1.96
C LEU A 152 11.92 3.26 -2.56
N THR A 153 11.76 2.05 -3.07
CA THR A 153 12.79 1.40 -3.89
C THR A 153 12.85 2.06 -5.27
N ASN A 154 14.06 2.15 -5.83
CA ASN A 154 14.23 2.56 -7.23
C ASN A 154 13.72 1.46 -8.18
#